data_AF-A0A4R8CM47-F1
#
_entry.id   AF-A0A4R8CM47-F1
#
_cell.length_a   1.000
_cell.length_b   1.000
_cell.length_c   1.000
_cell.angle_alpha   90.00
_cell.angle_beta   90.00
_cell.angle_gamma   90.00
#
_symmetry.space_group_name_H-M   'P 1'
#
loop_
_entity.id
_entity.type
_entity.pdbx_description
1 polymer ?
#
loop_
_entity_poly.entity_id
_entity_poly.type
_entity_poly.pdbx_seq_one_letter_code
_entity_poly.pdbx_strand_id
1 'polypeptide(L)'
;MFDLARWQASFGRSLSHVVVHDSHQSAALTTAQDAYGVATGGDVFLGRPPTGELGGGTAHEAVLAHELAHALGAGTEEGAERAATGARARMHGRGGPAPDILASSGRGLALHSCSKGPSKAQRALDGEIPFTAELARDALSEYRALGDLDRQRAVDKYYPSGAMQRLLTSLPPDDASGPFNDVVQDVLQRVQRAAAVTSAQASGLSSESAMVAAQTAHMQAENLALAQATTGSATPTPAQVSAEQTNQVAQTSIAPSSSVLTPSQIVMDTAAAFGAVASVVSYAKAKHPELHLTAADFKVDVVGLENRGAGVIAYGEVVGGRHVATVGRTFTRFVQANPAYALSVVVHELHGHPEYGPYGRPGSEYGLELYDRAAWLMPGYVQPTGAGRTSEIDAYGYQETEIYSLLRSLPYHTSLAPKDAALQASYVDPEPTVVGRLQLVRSQWDARVAKALVRGMYERLRLDPRLSPAALSAFRRSVTVVFGADAKDILK
;
A
#
# COMPACT_ATOMS: atom_id res chain seq x y z
N MET A 1 -18.52 -20.54 -33.46
CA MET A 1 -18.46 -20.87 -34.89
C MET A 1 -18.69 -19.59 -35.66
N PHE A 2 -17.80 -19.27 -36.61
CA PHE A 2 -17.86 -18.03 -37.39
C PHE A 2 -19.08 -18.03 -38.32
N ASP A 3 -20.05 -17.15 -38.06
CA ASP A 3 -21.23 -16.96 -38.92
C ASP A 3 -20.92 -15.88 -39.96
N LEU A 4 -20.38 -16.33 -41.11
CA LEU A 4 -19.96 -15.46 -42.21
C LEU A 4 -21.12 -14.58 -42.71
N ALA A 5 -22.33 -15.12 -42.83
CA ALA A 5 -23.48 -14.39 -43.35
C ALA A 5 -23.89 -13.26 -42.39
N ARG A 6 -23.87 -13.53 -41.07
CA ARG A 6 -24.15 -12.53 -40.04
C ARG A 6 -23.11 -11.41 -40.03
N TRP A 7 -21.82 -11.74 -40.17
CA TRP A 7 -20.77 -10.72 -40.26
C TRP A 7 -20.82 -9.91 -41.55
N GLN A 8 -21.09 -10.54 -42.70
CA GLN A 8 -21.26 -9.85 -43.98
C GLN A 8 -22.41 -8.84 -43.91
N ALA A 9 -23.55 -9.24 -43.34
CA ALA A 9 -24.69 -8.35 -43.13
C ALA A 9 -24.32 -7.20 -42.18
N SER A 10 -23.60 -7.49 -41.09
CA SER A 10 -23.15 -6.49 -40.13
C SER A 10 -22.13 -5.50 -40.70
N PHE A 11 -21.24 -5.89 -41.60
CA PHE A 11 -20.29 -4.95 -42.23
C PHE A 11 -20.85 -4.28 -43.49
N GLY A 12 -21.93 -4.82 -44.07
CA GLY A 12 -22.45 -4.35 -45.36
C GLY A 12 -21.47 -4.58 -46.51
N ARG A 13 -20.54 -5.53 -46.37
CA ARG A 13 -19.48 -5.85 -47.34
C ARG A 13 -19.27 -7.36 -47.43
N SER A 14 -18.78 -7.82 -48.59
CA SER A 14 -18.40 -9.21 -48.74
C SER A 14 -17.12 -9.51 -47.97
N LEU A 15 -17.19 -10.49 -47.07
CA LEU A 15 -16.05 -11.10 -46.37
C LEU A 15 -15.58 -12.39 -47.06
N SER A 16 -15.97 -12.63 -48.32
CA SER A 16 -15.65 -13.87 -49.05
C SER A 16 -14.15 -14.08 -49.30
N HIS A 17 -13.36 -13.02 -49.19
CA HIS A 17 -11.90 -13.05 -49.29
C HIS A 17 -11.21 -13.14 -47.93
N VAL A 18 -11.98 -13.15 -46.84
CA VAL A 18 -11.45 -13.14 -45.48
C VAL A 18 -11.42 -14.57 -44.91
N VAL A 19 -10.28 -14.98 -44.38
CA VAL A 19 -10.09 -16.28 -43.71
C VAL A 19 -9.83 -16.04 -42.23
N VAL A 20 -10.66 -16.63 -41.37
CA VAL A 20 -10.50 -16.52 -39.91
C VAL A 20 -9.84 -17.79 -39.39
N HIS A 21 -8.69 -17.64 -38.72
CA HIS A 21 -7.90 -18.70 -38.12
C HIS A 21 -8.01 -18.61 -36.60
N ASP A 22 -8.65 -19.58 -35.96
CA ASP A 22 -8.82 -19.69 -34.50
C ASP A 22 -8.04 -20.88 -33.89
N SER A 23 -6.99 -21.31 -34.59
CA SER A 23 -6.19 -22.48 -34.22
C SER A 23 -5.16 -22.19 -33.11
N HIS A 24 -4.54 -23.23 -32.56
CA HIS A 24 -3.39 -23.08 -31.66
C HIS A 24 -2.21 -22.34 -32.31
N GLN A 25 -2.03 -22.45 -33.63
CA GLN A 25 -0.99 -21.73 -34.36
C GLN A 25 -1.31 -20.23 -34.44
N SER A 26 -2.59 -19.89 -34.65
CA SER A 26 -3.08 -18.51 -34.57
C SER A 26 -2.83 -17.92 -33.18
N ALA A 27 -3.15 -18.68 -32.13
CA ALA A 27 -2.89 -18.24 -30.77
C ALA A 27 -1.39 -18.02 -30.48
N ALA A 28 -0.52 -18.89 -30.99
CA ALA A 28 0.92 -18.71 -30.86
C ALA A 28 1.40 -17.45 -31.60
N LEU A 29 0.86 -17.18 -32.79
CA LEU A 29 1.19 -16.00 -33.58
C LEU A 29 0.74 -14.72 -32.86
N THR A 30 -0.49 -14.65 -32.38
CA THR A 30 -1.01 -13.46 -31.69
C THR A 30 -0.27 -13.24 -30.36
N THR A 31 0.06 -14.30 -29.61
CA THR A 31 0.91 -14.20 -28.41
C THR A 31 2.31 -13.70 -28.74
N ALA A 32 2.93 -14.17 -29.84
CA ALA A 32 4.23 -13.68 -30.27
C ALA A 32 4.22 -12.19 -30.68
N GLN A 33 3.04 -11.64 -30.99
CA GLN A 33 2.83 -10.23 -31.33
C GLN A 33 2.24 -9.41 -30.17
N ASP A 34 2.14 -10.00 -28.97
CA ASP A 34 1.49 -9.39 -27.79
C ASP A 34 0.07 -8.83 -28.09
N ALA A 35 -0.70 -9.58 -28.89
CA ALA A 35 -2.01 -9.19 -29.37
C ALA A 35 -3.07 -10.26 -29.09
N TYR A 36 -4.34 -9.83 -29.02
CA TYR A 36 -5.49 -10.74 -28.93
C TYR A 36 -6.01 -11.19 -30.30
N GLY A 37 -5.64 -10.48 -31.36
CA GLY A 37 -5.93 -10.78 -32.75
C GLY A 37 -4.91 -10.10 -33.66
N VAL A 38 -4.75 -10.60 -34.89
CA VAL A 38 -3.91 -9.98 -35.93
C VAL A 38 -4.60 -10.16 -37.27
N ALA A 39 -4.71 -9.09 -38.07
CA ALA A 39 -5.18 -9.15 -39.45
C ALA A 39 -4.05 -8.84 -40.45
N THR A 40 -3.97 -9.62 -41.54
CA THR A 40 -3.04 -9.37 -42.65
C THR A 40 -3.58 -9.91 -43.97
N GLY A 41 -3.68 -9.07 -45.01
CA GLY A 41 -3.94 -9.54 -46.37
C GLY A 41 -5.25 -10.32 -46.61
N GLY A 42 -6.24 -10.19 -45.72
CA GLY A 42 -7.48 -10.98 -45.75
C GLY A 42 -7.49 -12.12 -44.73
N ASP A 43 -6.38 -12.45 -44.08
CA ASP A 43 -6.35 -13.40 -42.99
C ASP A 43 -6.55 -12.69 -41.64
N VAL A 44 -7.37 -13.27 -40.76
CA VAL A 44 -7.58 -12.86 -39.38
C VAL A 44 -7.17 -13.99 -38.47
N PHE A 45 -6.18 -13.77 -37.60
CA PHE A 45 -5.68 -14.73 -36.63
C PHE A 45 -6.19 -14.32 -35.25
N LEU A 46 -6.91 -15.21 -34.57
CA LEU A 46 -7.45 -14.95 -33.23
C LEU A 46 -6.60 -15.64 -32.17
N GLY A 47 -6.33 -14.89 -31.09
CA GLY A 47 -5.65 -15.37 -29.90
C GLY A 47 -6.59 -16.06 -28.94
N ARG A 48 -6.03 -16.62 -27.86
CA ARG A 48 -6.86 -17.05 -26.73
C ARG A 48 -7.46 -15.80 -26.07
N PRO A 49 -8.79 -15.72 -25.90
CA PRO A 49 -9.38 -14.62 -25.16
C PRO A 49 -8.85 -14.62 -23.72
N PRO A 50 -8.74 -13.45 -23.07
CA PRO A 50 -8.31 -13.38 -21.68
C PRO A 50 -9.24 -14.24 -20.82
N THR A 51 -8.66 -15.16 -20.05
CA THR A 51 -9.41 -15.99 -19.11
C THR A 51 -9.80 -15.13 -17.91
N GLY A 52 -11.05 -14.63 -17.88
CA GLY A 52 -11.61 -13.90 -16.74
C GLY A 52 -12.90 -13.15 -17.10
N GLU A 53 -13.97 -13.39 -16.33
CA GLU A 53 -15.28 -12.72 -16.14
C GLU A 53 -16.04 -11.98 -17.26
N LEU A 54 -15.50 -11.85 -18.48
CA LEU A 54 -16.25 -11.56 -19.70
C LEU A 54 -16.47 -12.83 -20.53
N GLY A 55 -16.66 -13.96 -19.84
CA GLY A 55 -16.86 -15.32 -20.37
C GLY A 55 -18.20 -15.53 -21.09
N GLY A 56 -18.58 -14.60 -21.95
CA GLY A 56 -19.59 -14.78 -22.99
C GLY A 56 -18.95 -14.52 -24.36
N GLY A 57 -19.63 -14.90 -25.44
CA GLY A 57 -19.14 -14.69 -26.80
C GLY A 57 -18.75 -13.24 -27.16
N THR A 58 -19.03 -12.26 -26.30
CA THR A 58 -18.90 -10.81 -26.55
C THR A 58 -17.46 -10.30 -26.64
N ALA A 59 -16.51 -10.81 -25.84
CA ALA A 59 -15.11 -10.37 -25.91
C ALA A 59 -14.42 -10.90 -27.17
N HIS A 60 -14.64 -12.18 -27.48
CA HIS A 60 -14.14 -12.79 -28.71
C HIS A 60 -14.80 -12.17 -29.95
N GLU A 61 -16.08 -11.84 -29.88
CA GLU A 61 -16.81 -11.11 -30.93
C GLU A 61 -16.27 -9.68 -31.11
N ALA A 62 -15.84 -9.01 -30.03
CA ALA A 62 -15.21 -7.69 -30.11
C ALA A 62 -13.89 -7.72 -30.87
N VAL A 63 -12.99 -8.64 -30.49
CA VAL A 63 -11.70 -8.81 -31.16
C VAL A 63 -11.91 -9.22 -32.62
N LEU A 64 -12.78 -10.18 -32.89
CA LEU A 64 -13.09 -10.60 -34.25
C LEU A 64 -13.65 -9.45 -35.10
N ALA A 65 -14.59 -8.64 -34.57
CA ALA A 65 -15.11 -7.48 -35.30
C ALA A 65 -13.99 -6.49 -35.65
N HIS A 66 -13.09 -6.24 -34.70
CA HIS A 66 -11.96 -5.34 -34.87
C HIS A 66 -11.02 -5.82 -35.99
N GLU A 67 -10.60 -7.09 -35.94
CA GLU A 67 -9.71 -7.65 -36.96
C GLU A 67 -10.37 -7.78 -38.34
N LEU A 68 -11.67 -8.08 -38.40
CA LEU A 68 -12.42 -8.08 -39.67
C LEU A 68 -12.47 -6.69 -40.30
N ALA A 69 -12.55 -5.63 -39.50
CA ALA A 69 -12.51 -4.27 -40.01
C ALA A 69 -11.15 -3.95 -40.65
N HIS A 70 -10.04 -4.41 -40.06
CA HIS A 70 -8.72 -4.33 -40.67
C HIS A 70 -8.62 -5.13 -41.96
N ALA A 71 -9.10 -6.38 -41.98
CA ALA A 71 -9.13 -7.20 -43.19
C ALA A 71 -9.96 -6.56 -44.32
N LEU A 72 -10.99 -5.78 -43.99
CA LEU A 72 -11.80 -4.99 -44.92
C LEU A 72 -11.16 -3.66 -45.37
N GLY A 73 -9.93 -3.37 -44.93
CA GLY A 73 -9.16 -2.20 -45.35
C GLY A 73 -9.34 -0.97 -44.46
N ALA A 74 -9.77 -1.11 -43.21
CA ALA A 74 -9.65 -0.04 -42.22
C ALA A 74 -8.16 0.26 -41.99
N GLY A 75 -7.68 1.34 -42.59
CA GLY A 75 -6.25 1.71 -42.58
C GLY A 75 -5.73 2.29 -41.26
N THR A 76 -6.59 2.45 -40.25
CA THR A 76 -6.22 2.96 -38.92
C THR A 76 -6.97 2.21 -37.81
N GLU A 77 -6.37 2.15 -36.62
CA GLU A 77 -6.95 1.57 -35.39
C GLU A 77 -8.32 2.18 -35.06
N GLU A 78 -8.43 3.52 -35.09
CA GLU A 78 -9.71 4.18 -34.85
C GLU A 78 -10.75 3.87 -35.94
N GLY A 79 -10.30 3.69 -37.19
CA GLY A 79 -11.16 3.28 -38.29
C GLY A 79 -11.70 1.87 -38.07
N ALA A 80 -10.85 0.95 -37.64
CA ALA A 80 -11.22 -0.42 -37.31
C ALA A 80 -12.18 -0.47 -36.11
N GLU A 81 -11.88 0.25 -35.02
CA GLU A 81 -12.72 0.28 -33.83
C GLU A 81 -14.12 0.86 -34.11
N ARG A 82 -14.20 1.95 -34.89
CA ARG A 82 -15.50 2.52 -35.32
C ARG A 82 -16.29 1.54 -36.20
N ALA A 83 -15.64 0.90 -37.16
CA ALA A 83 -16.28 -0.07 -38.05
C ALA A 83 -16.74 -1.31 -37.29
N ALA A 84 -15.91 -1.83 -36.38
CA ALA A 84 -16.18 -2.97 -35.52
C ALA A 84 -17.35 -2.70 -34.57
N THR A 85 -17.33 -1.55 -33.89
CA THR A 85 -18.41 -1.11 -33.01
C THR A 85 -19.73 -0.99 -33.78
N GLY A 86 -19.71 -0.38 -34.96
CA GLY A 86 -20.88 -0.28 -35.82
C GLY A 86 -21.39 -1.66 -36.28
N ALA A 87 -20.50 -2.57 -36.65
CA ALA A 87 -20.85 -3.92 -37.09
C ALA A 87 -21.48 -4.73 -35.96
N ARG A 88 -20.92 -4.67 -34.75
CA ARG A 88 -21.48 -5.32 -33.56
C ARG A 88 -22.82 -4.73 -33.15
N ALA A 89 -22.97 -3.40 -33.20
CA ALA A 89 -24.26 -2.76 -32.94
C ALA A 89 -25.34 -3.27 -33.89
N ARG A 90 -25.07 -3.39 -35.20
CA ARG A 90 -26.00 -4.00 -36.17
C ARG A 90 -26.23 -5.48 -35.91
N MET A 91 -25.19 -6.22 -35.53
CA MET A 91 -25.28 -7.63 -35.21
C MET A 91 -26.24 -7.94 -34.05
N HIS A 92 -26.42 -6.99 -33.14
CA HIS A 92 -27.33 -7.05 -32.01
C HIS A 92 -28.62 -6.23 -32.21
N GLY A 93 -28.92 -5.80 -33.45
CA GLY A 93 -30.17 -5.09 -33.79
C GLY A 93 -30.24 -3.64 -33.32
N ARG A 94 -29.10 -2.99 -33.06
CA ARG A 94 -29.00 -1.65 -32.44
C ARG A 94 -28.43 -0.54 -33.38
N GLY A 95 -28.37 -0.72 -34.70
CA GLY A 95 -27.60 0.19 -35.58
C GLY A 95 -28.23 0.60 -36.93
N GLY A 96 -27.88 1.83 -37.39
CA GLY A 96 -28.20 2.45 -38.69
C GLY A 96 -27.27 2.03 -39.86
N PRO A 97 -27.09 2.85 -40.92
CA PRO A 97 -26.42 2.43 -42.17
C PRO A 97 -24.99 1.90 -41.96
N ALA A 98 -24.52 1.07 -42.90
CA ALA A 98 -23.19 0.44 -42.86
C ALA A 98 -22.06 1.50 -42.79
N PRO A 99 -20.91 1.20 -42.15
CA PRO A 99 -19.82 2.15 -41.99
C PRO A 99 -19.15 2.36 -43.34
N ASP A 100 -18.84 3.61 -43.66
CA ASP A 100 -18.01 3.91 -44.84
C ASP A 100 -16.53 3.62 -44.51
N ILE A 101 -16.10 2.38 -44.78
CA ILE A 101 -14.70 1.99 -44.65
C ILE A 101 -13.98 2.50 -45.91
N LEU A 102 -13.43 3.71 -45.84
CA LEU A 102 -12.63 4.29 -46.92
C LEU A 102 -11.42 3.37 -47.18
N ALA A 103 -11.41 2.72 -48.34
CA ALA A 103 -10.34 1.83 -48.74
C ALA A 103 -9.04 2.66 -48.91
N SER A 104 -8.05 2.40 -48.06
CA SER A 104 -6.70 2.92 -48.25
C SER A 104 -6.13 2.34 -49.55
N SER A 105 -5.94 3.17 -50.57
CA SER A 105 -5.39 2.79 -51.87
C SER A 105 -3.86 2.65 -51.84
N GLY A 106 -3.34 1.83 -50.92
CA GLY A 106 -1.90 1.57 -50.78
C GLY A 106 -1.61 0.08 -50.75
N ARG A 107 -1.15 -0.47 -51.89
CA ARG A 107 -0.55 -1.80 -51.95
C ARG A 107 0.79 -1.78 -51.20
N GLY A 108 0.79 -2.32 -49.99
CA GLY A 108 1.99 -2.69 -49.24
C GLY A 108 1.61 -3.75 -48.22
N LEU A 109 2.21 -4.94 -48.32
CA LEU A 109 2.16 -5.99 -47.30
C LEU A 109 2.84 -5.45 -46.03
N ALA A 110 2.06 -4.78 -45.18
CA ALA A 110 2.47 -4.45 -43.82
C ALA A 110 1.72 -5.38 -42.87
N LEU A 111 2.46 -6.17 -42.10
CA LEU A 111 1.92 -6.75 -40.87
C LEU A 111 1.53 -5.57 -39.98
N HIS A 112 0.23 -5.33 -39.81
CA HIS A 112 -0.25 -4.45 -38.75
C HIS A 112 -0.25 -5.28 -37.46
N SER A 113 0.92 -5.37 -36.83
CA SER A 113 0.99 -5.75 -35.42
C SER A 113 0.40 -4.59 -34.63
N CYS A 114 -0.65 -4.84 -33.86
CA CYS A 114 -1.15 -3.92 -32.84
C CYS A 114 -0.13 -3.81 -31.69
N SER A 115 1.11 -3.37 -31.98
CA SER A 115 1.98 -2.88 -30.94
C SER A 115 1.38 -1.57 -30.48
N LYS A 116 0.71 -1.59 -29.32
CA LYS A 116 0.29 -0.37 -28.64
C LYS A 116 1.49 0.57 -28.58
N GLY A 117 1.40 1.73 -29.24
CA GLY A 117 2.24 2.85 -28.83
C GLY A 117 2.06 3.04 -27.30
N PRO A 118 3.07 3.58 -26.59
CA PRO A 118 2.97 3.75 -25.15
C PRO A 118 1.67 4.48 -24.80
N SER A 119 0.89 3.93 -23.85
CA SER A 119 -0.34 4.56 -23.36
C SER A 119 -0.07 6.00 -22.90
N LYS A 120 -1.08 6.86 -22.82
CA LYS A 120 -0.86 8.22 -22.29
C LYS A 120 -0.31 8.18 -20.86
N ALA A 121 -0.74 7.22 -20.04
CA ALA A 121 -0.18 6.95 -18.72
C ALA A 121 1.30 6.57 -18.78
N GLN A 122 1.67 5.67 -19.70
CA GLN A 122 3.05 5.26 -19.95
C GLN A 122 3.92 6.45 -20.40
N ARG A 123 3.43 7.28 -21.32
CA ARG A 123 4.11 8.51 -21.75
C ARG A 123 4.28 9.52 -20.61
N ALA A 124 3.32 9.62 -19.69
CA ALA A 124 3.44 10.47 -18.50
C ALA A 124 4.48 9.93 -17.51
N LEU A 125 4.52 8.61 -17.30
CA LEU A 125 5.55 7.93 -16.52
C LEU A 125 6.95 8.14 -17.10
N ASP A 126 7.09 8.07 -18.43
CA ASP A 126 8.34 8.33 -19.15
C ASP A 126 8.68 9.83 -19.25
N GLY A 127 7.81 10.72 -18.77
CA GLY A 127 8.03 12.17 -18.71
C GLY A 127 7.83 12.92 -20.02
N GLU A 128 7.22 12.29 -21.03
CA GLU A 128 6.90 12.91 -22.32
C GLU A 128 5.75 13.92 -22.22
N ILE A 129 4.83 13.71 -21.27
CA ILE A 129 3.70 14.59 -20.98
C ILE A 129 3.54 14.74 -19.45
N PRO A 130 3.00 15.88 -18.95
CA PRO A 130 2.74 16.04 -17.53
C PRO A 130 1.60 15.13 -17.05
N PHE A 131 1.64 14.75 -15.77
CA PHE A 131 0.52 14.08 -15.13
C PHE A 131 -0.65 15.05 -14.92
N THR A 132 -1.84 14.60 -15.31
CA THR A 132 -3.12 15.16 -14.87
C THR A 132 -3.76 14.19 -13.86
N ALA A 133 -4.81 14.62 -13.16
CA ALA A 133 -5.57 13.72 -12.27
C ALA A 133 -6.14 12.49 -13.01
N GLU A 134 -6.61 12.67 -14.25
CA GLU A 134 -7.10 11.57 -15.09
C GLU A 134 -5.97 10.59 -15.44
N LEU A 135 -4.81 11.10 -15.88
CA LEU A 135 -3.65 10.25 -16.20
C LEU A 135 -3.10 9.54 -14.97
N ALA A 136 -3.19 10.15 -13.78
CA ALA A 136 -2.79 9.50 -12.54
C ALA A 136 -3.70 8.31 -12.20
N ARG A 137 -5.03 8.46 -12.35
CA ARG A 137 -5.99 7.36 -12.17
C ARG A 137 -5.77 6.25 -13.19
N ASP A 138 -5.53 6.60 -14.45
CA ASP A 138 -5.24 5.64 -15.52
C ASP A 138 -3.96 4.86 -15.22
N ALA A 139 -2.88 5.57 -14.86
CA ALA A 139 -1.60 4.94 -14.52
C ALA A 139 -1.70 4.02 -13.31
N LEU A 140 -2.44 4.39 -12.25
CA LEU A 140 -2.64 3.51 -11.10
C LEU A 140 -3.57 2.33 -11.41
N SER A 141 -4.52 2.49 -12.34
CA SER A 141 -5.34 1.39 -12.83
C SER A 141 -4.52 0.40 -13.66
N GLU A 142 -3.65 0.89 -14.54
CA GLU A 142 -2.68 0.08 -15.29
C GLU A 142 -1.72 -0.63 -14.32
N TYR A 143 -1.18 0.09 -13.34
CA TYR A 143 -0.31 -0.48 -12.30
C TYR A 143 -1.01 -1.58 -11.49
N ARG A 144 -2.28 -1.38 -11.09
CA ARG A 144 -3.07 -2.39 -10.37
C ARG A 144 -3.20 -3.70 -11.15
N ALA A 145 -3.29 -3.61 -12.48
CA ALA A 145 -3.43 -4.78 -13.36
C ALA A 145 -2.11 -5.55 -13.56
N LEU A 146 -0.96 -5.00 -13.14
CA LEU A 146 0.33 -5.66 -13.23
C LEU A 146 0.46 -6.80 -12.19
N GLY A 147 1.22 -7.84 -12.57
CA GLY A 147 1.69 -8.83 -11.61
C GLY A 147 2.70 -8.25 -10.63
N ASP A 148 2.94 -8.93 -9.51
CA ASP A 148 3.81 -8.45 -8.43
C ASP A 148 5.23 -8.07 -8.89
N LEU A 149 5.83 -8.91 -9.73
CA LEU A 149 7.16 -8.66 -10.30
C LEU A 149 7.18 -7.43 -11.22
N ASP A 150 6.13 -7.21 -12.01
CA ASP A 150 6.06 -6.08 -12.92
C ASP A 150 5.76 -4.78 -12.18
N ARG A 151 4.98 -4.84 -11.09
CA ARG A 151 4.84 -3.72 -10.13
C ARG A 151 6.18 -3.33 -9.51
N GLN A 152 7.00 -4.30 -9.12
CA GLN A 152 8.36 -4.03 -8.65
C GLN A 152 9.21 -3.36 -9.72
N ARG A 153 9.24 -3.92 -10.94
CA ARG A 153 9.99 -3.34 -12.08
C ARG A 153 9.54 -1.93 -12.41
N ALA A 154 8.24 -1.65 -12.33
CA ALA A 154 7.70 -0.32 -12.54
C ALA A 154 8.23 0.67 -11.49
N VAL A 155 8.23 0.29 -10.20
CA VAL A 155 8.82 1.13 -9.14
C VAL A 155 10.32 1.33 -9.36
N ASP A 156 11.08 0.26 -9.61
CA ASP A 156 12.53 0.33 -9.85
C ASP A 156 12.87 1.27 -11.02
N LYS A 157 12.05 1.27 -12.09
CA LYS A 157 12.23 2.14 -13.25
C LYS A 157 11.85 3.60 -12.96
N TYR A 158 10.72 3.83 -12.31
CA TYR A 158 10.10 5.17 -12.26
C TYR A 158 10.33 5.94 -10.97
N TYR A 159 10.67 5.28 -9.87
CA TYR A 159 11.00 5.96 -8.62
C TYR A 159 12.27 6.84 -8.75
N PRO A 160 13.41 6.35 -9.31
CA PRO A 160 14.63 7.17 -9.40
C PRO A 160 14.48 8.45 -10.23
N SER A 161 13.59 8.47 -11.23
CA SER A 161 13.32 9.64 -12.08
C SER A 161 12.33 10.64 -11.48
N GLY A 162 11.80 10.34 -10.28
CA GLY A 162 10.74 11.11 -9.63
C GLY A 162 9.37 10.97 -10.30
N ALA A 163 9.20 10.07 -11.28
CA ALA A 163 7.91 9.86 -11.94
C ALA A 163 6.85 9.34 -10.97
N MET A 164 7.21 8.45 -10.04
CA MET A 164 6.31 7.98 -8.98
C MET A 164 5.82 9.12 -8.06
N GLN A 165 6.70 10.08 -7.75
CA GLN A 165 6.28 11.27 -6.99
C GLN A 165 5.28 12.10 -7.79
N ARG A 166 5.58 12.42 -9.05
CA ARG A 166 4.68 13.21 -9.91
C ARG A 166 3.32 12.54 -10.09
N LEU A 167 3.30 11.22 -10.23
CA LEU A 167 2.10 10.40 -10.28
C LEU A 167 1.25 10.59 -9.01
N LEU A 168 1.83 10.33 -7.84
CA LEU A 168 1.10 10.37 -6.57
C LEU A 168 0.64 11.79 -6.20
N THR A 169 1.45 12.82 -6.48
CA THR A 169 1.04 14.22 -6.23
C THR A 169 -0.06 14.71 -7.15
N SER A 170 -0.27 14.04 -8.29
CA SER A 170 -1.33 14.39 -9.25
C SER A 170 -2.64 13.66 -8.94
N LEU A 171 -2.63 12.70 -8.01
CA LEU A 171 -3.82 11.98 -7.57
C LEU A 171 -4.60 12.84 -6.56
N PRO A 172 -5.92 13.06 -6.76
CA PRO A 172 -6.74 13.75 -5.78
C PRO A 172 -6.75 13.04 -4.42
N PRO A 173 -6.81 13.76 -3.29
CA PRO A 173 -6.77 13.15 -1.95
C PRO A 173 -7.86 12.09 -1.72
N ASP A 174 -9.09 12.35 -2.16
CA ASP A 174 -10.21 11.40 -2.01
C ASP A 174 -9.98 10.10 -2.81
N ASP A 175 -9.29 10.19 -3.95
CA ASP A 175 -8.91 9.03 -4.74
C ASP A 175 -7.80 8.24 -4.05
N ALA A 176 -6.81 8.94 -3.47
CA ALA A 176 -5.69 8.36 -2.74
C ALA A 176 -6.13 7.63 -1.46
N SER A 177 -7.14 8.15 -0.76
CA SER A 177 -7.71 7.54 0.45
C SER A 177 -8.91 6.62 0.17
N GLY A 178 -9.43 6.61 -1.05
CA GLY A 178 -10.59 5.83 -1.45
C GLY A 178 -10.23 4.73 -2.45
N PRO A 179 -10.69 4.83 -3.72
CA PRO A 179 -10.61 3.74 -4.69
C PRO A 179 -9.20 3.32 -5.08
N PHE A 180 -8.15 4.09 -4.79
CA PHE A 180 -6.75 3.74 -5.09
C PHE A 180 -5.89 3.53 -3.84
N ASN A 181 -6.48 3.48 -2.65
CA ASN A 181 -5.75 3.38 -1.38
C ASN A 181 -4.80 2.18 -1.33
N ASP A 182 -5.26 1.01 -1.76
CA ASP A 182 -4.48 -0.23 -1.86
C ASP A 182 -3.25 -0.08 -2.77
N VAL A 183 -3.42 0.57 -3.92
CA VAL A 183 -2.34 0.76 -4.90
C VAL A 183 -1.33 1.79 -4.41
N VAL A 184 -1.81 2.88 -3.80
CA VAL A 184 -0.95 3.88 -3.16
C VAL A 184 -0.11 3.23 -2.07
N GLN A 185 -0.70 2.37 -1.23
CA GLN A 185 0.04 1.62 -0.21
C GLN A 185 1.12 0.73 -0.81
N ASP A 186 0.82 -0.07 -1.85
CA ASP A 186 1.81 -0.95 -2.51
C ASP A 186 2.98 -0.15 -3.10
N VAL A 187 2.70 0.96 -3.81
CA VAL A 187 3.75 1.84 -4.34
C VAL A 187 4.63 2.40 -3.21
N LEU A 188 4.02 2.92 -2.14
CA LEU A 188 4.74 3.51 -1.01
C LEU A 188 5.58 2.48 -0.24
N GLN A 189 5.10 1.25 -0.07
CA GLN A 189 5.86 0.15 0.54
C GLN A 189 7.09 -0.20 -0.29
N ARG A 190 6.94 -0.32 -1.62
CA ARG A 190 8.07 -0.61 -2.52
C ARG A 190 9.09 0.52 -2.55
N VAL A 191 8.64 1.78 -2.54
CA VAL A 191 9.52 2.95 -2.45
C VAL A 191 10.30 2.94 -1.13
N GLN A 192 9.63 2.67 0.00
CA GLN A 192 10.30 2.55 1.30
C GLN A 192 11.44 1.54 1.26
N ARG A 193 11.17 0.33 0.73
CA ARG A 193 12.15 -0.74 0.58
C ARG A 193 13.30 -0.33 -0.34
N ALA A 194 13.01 0.16 -1.54
CA ALA A 194 14.02 0.56 -2.52
C ALA A 194 14.94 1.67 -1.99
N ALA A 195 14.37 2.66 -1.30
CA ALA A 195 15.11 3.75 -0.69
C ALA A 195 15.99 3.28 0.48
N ALA A 196 15.48 2.36 1.32
CA ALA A 196 16.27 1.78 2.39
C ALA A 196 17.46 0.98 1.85
N VAL A 197 17.25 0.12 0.84
CA VAL A 197 18.34 -0.64 0.20
C VAL A 197 19.40 0.30 -0.41
N THR A 198 18.97 1.35 -1.11
CA THR A 198 19.89 2.35 -1.69
C THR A 198 20.73 3.04 -0.62
N SER A 199 20.11 3.41 0.51
CA SER A 199 20.79 4.03 1.65
C SER A 199 21.78 3.09 2.34
N ALA A 200 21.40 1.83 2.49
CA ALA A 200 22.25 0.78 3.04
C ALA A 200 23.49 0.56 2.16
N GLN A 201 23.31 0.51 0.84
CA GLN A 201 24.39 0.40 -0.14
C GLN A 201 25.36 1.59 -0.06
N ALA A 202 24.84 2.81 0.04
CA ALA A 202 25.66 4.00 0.25
C ALA A 202 26.45 3.96 1.59
N SER A 203 25.96 3.20 2.57
CA SER A 203 26.59 2.96 3.87
C SER A 203 27.47 1.69 3.91
N GLY A 204 27.73 1.07 2.76
CA GLY A 204 28.62 -0.10 2.64
C GLY A 204 27.94 -1.46 2.81
N LEU A 205 26.61 -1.53 2.84
CA LEU A 205 25.82 -2.76 2.87
C LEU A 205 25.28 -3.07 1.47
N SER A 206 25.98 -3.89 0.69
CA SER A 206 25.74 -4.08 -0.75
C SER A 206 24.36 -4.62 -1.15
N SER A 207 23.62 -5.21 -0.21
CA SER A 207 22.33 -5.86 -0.45
C SER A 207 21.51 -5.96 0.84
N GLU A 208 20.23 -6.34 0.72
CA GLU A 208 19.42 -6.71 1.89
C GLU A 208 20.04 -7.83 2.71
N SER A 209 20.66 -8.83 2.06
CA SER A 209 21.36 -9.90 2.78
C SER A 209 22.53 -9.36 3.61
N ALA A 210 23.21 -8.30 3.15
CA ALA A 210 24.22 -7.61 3.95
C ALA A 210 23.61 -6.84 5.13
N MET A 211 22.43 -6.24 4.96
CA MET A 211 21.67 -5.62 6.05
C MET A 211 21.28 -6.65 7.12
N VAL A 212 20.76 -7.80 6.71
CA VAL A 212 20.40 -8.91 7.59
C VAL A 212 21.62 -9.42 8.35
N ALA A 213 22.76 -9.63 7.68
CA ALA A 213 23.99 -10.07 8.32
C ALA A 213 24.52 -9.03 9.33
N ALA A 214 24.49 -7.74 8.99
CA ALA A 214 24.89 -6.67 9.90
C ALA A 214 23.98 -6.61 11.14
N GLN A 215 22.67 -6.70 10.94
CA GLN A 215 21.71 -6.73 12.05
C GLN A 215 21.89 -7.97 12.93
N THR A 216 22.14 -9.13 12.34
CA THR A 216 22.42 -10.37 13.09
C THR A 216 23.64 -10.18 14.00
N ALA A 217 24.74 -9.65 13.46
CA ALA A 217 25.96 -9.40 14.22
C ALA A 217 25.75 -8.38 15.34
N HIS A 218 24.97 -7.32 15.07
CA HIS A 218 24.61 -6.31 16.07
C HIS A 218 23.82 -6.92 17.24
N MET A 219 22.72 -7.62 16.95
CA MET A 219 21.90 -8.28 17.99
C MET A 219 22.70 -9.32 18.76
N GLN A 220 23.56 -10.10 18.10
CA GLN A 220 24.39 -11.09 18.77
C GLN A 220 25.39 -10.43 19.73
N ALA A 221 26.05 -9.34 19.30
CA ALA A 221 27.01 -8.63 20.15
C ALA A 221 26.34 -8.00 21.37
N GLU A 222 25.18 -7.38 21.20
CA GLU A 222 24.43 -6.75 22.29
C GLU A 222 23.92 -7.79 23.29
N ASN A 223 23.27 -8.85 22.82
CA ASN A 223 22.77 -9.91 23.70
C ASN A 223 23.89 -10.66 24.42
N LEU A 224 25.05 -10.83 23.78
CA LEU A 224 26.23 -11.38 24.44
C LEU A 224 26.73 -10.46 25.57
N ALA A 225 26.82 -9.16 25.31
CA ALA A 225 27.27 -8.18 26.31
C ALA A 225 26.31 -8.12 27.50
N LEU A 226 24.99 -8.13 27.25
CA LEU A 226 23.99 -8.21 28.31
C LEU A 226 24.09 -9.51 29.10
N ALA A 227 24.24 -10.65 28.42
CA ALA A 227 24.36 -11.93 29.10
C ALA A 227 25.64 -12.01 29.96
N GLN A 228 26.74 -11.43 29.50
CA GLN A 228 27.98 -11.28 30.28
C GLN A 228 27.72 -10.42 31.54
N ALA A 229 27.02 -9.30 31.39
CA ALA A 229 26.69 -8.40 32.50
C ALA A 229 25.75 -9.06 33.53
N THR A 230 24.70 -9.75 33.08
CA THR A 230 23.71 -10.40 33.96
C THR A 230 24.31 -11.60 34.71
N THR A 231 25.14 -12.40 34.03
CA THR A 231 25.63 -13.67 34.60
C THR A 231 27.00 -13.56 35.28
N GLY A 232 27.75 -12.48 35.00
CA GLY A 232 29.15 -12.35 35.39
C GLY A 232 30.11 -13.30 34.65
N SER A 233 29.61 -14.10 33.71
CA SER A 233 30.42 -15.04 32.91
C SER A 233 31.05 -14.32 31.73
N ALA A 234 32.36 -14.50 31.50
CA ALA A 234 33.03 -14.04 30.29
C ALA A 234 32.56 -14.79 29.03
N THR A 235 32.02 -16.00 29.20
CA THR A 235 31.52 -16.86 28.13
C THR A 235 30.11 -17.36 28.47
N PRO A 236 29.07 -16.50 28.34
CA PRO A 236 27.68 -16.94 28.51
C PRO A 236 27.34 -18.06 27.54
N THR A 237 26.46 -18.95 27.98
CA THR A 237 25.90 -20.01 27.13
C THR A 237 24.96 -19.42 26.07
N PRO A 238 24.73 -20.10 24.94
CA PRO A 238 23.74 -19.67 23.95
C PRO A 238 22.33 -19.45 24.55
N ALA A 239 21.93 -20.26 25.53
CA ALA A 239 20.65 -20.09 26.21
C ALA A 239 20.57 -18.78 27.01
N GLN A 240 21.67 -18.37 27.66
CA GLN A 240 21.74 -17.08 28.37
C GLN A 240 21.67 -15.90 27.41
N VAL A 241 22.35 -15.99 26.26
CA VAL A 241 22.27 -14.95 25.20
C VAL A 241 20.85 -14.85 24.63
N SER A 242 20.20 -15.99 24.35
CA SER A 242 18.82 -16.04 23.86
C SER A 242 17.80 -15.51 24.89
N ALA A 243 18.04 -15.76 26.18
CA ALA A 243 17.22 -15.19 27.25
C ALA A 243 17.29 -13.66 27.27
N GLU A 244 18.47 -13.07 27.08
CA GLU A 244 18.60 -11.61 27.02
C GLU A 244 17.93 -11.01 25.78
N GLN A 245 17.99 -11.70 24.64
CA GLN A 245 17.20 -11.28 23.46
C GLN A 245 15.71 -11.21 23.79
N THR A 246 15.18 -12.22 24.47
CA THR A 246 13.76 -12.27 24.88
C THR A 246 13.43 -11.13 25.84
N ASN A 247 14.32 -10.85 26.80
CA ASN A 247 14.15 -9.76 27.76
C ASN A 247 14.15 -8.39 27.07
N GLN A 248 15.11 -8.14 26.16
CA GLN A 248 15.19 -6.90 25.40
C GLN A 248 13.93 -6.63 24.58
N VAL A 249 13.46 -7.65 23.85
CA VAL A 249 12.24 -7.57 23.06
C VAL A 249 11.04 -7.24 23.95
N ALA A 250 10.88 -7.95 25.07
CA ALA A 250 9.76 -7.75 26.00
C ALA A 250 9.72 -6.34 26.62
N GLN A 251 10.87 -5.70 26.84
CA GLN A 251 10.95 -4.35 27.42
C GLN A 251 10.37 -3.25 26.51
N THR A 252 10.22 -3.53 25.22
CA THR A 252 9.70 -2.56 24.24
C THR A 252 8.24 -2.80 23.85
N SER A 253 7.64 -3.88 24.36
CA SER A 253 6.22 -4.20 24.17
C SER A 253 5.34 -3.44 25.15
N ILE A 254 4.06 -3.30 24.81
CA ILE A 254 3.08 -2.61 25.65
C ILE A 254 2.89 -3.40 26.95
N ALA A 255 3.10 -2.74 28.09
CA ALA A 255 2.93 -3.37 29.39
C ALA A 255 1.47 -3.84 29.60
N PRO A 256 1.26 -5.03 30.21
CA PRO A 256 -0.08 -5.49 30.56
C PRO A 256 -0.79 -4.50 31.48
N SER A 257 -2.11 -4.38 31.33
CA SER A 257 -2.92 -3.64 32.30
C SER A 257 -3.06 -4.42 33.59
N SER A 258 -2.98 -3.73 34.74
CA SER A 258 -3.30 -4.26 36.06
C SER A 258 -4.75 -4.00 36.49
N SER A 259 -5.54 -3.36 35.62
CA SER A 259 -6.92 -2.98 35.87
C SER A 259 -7.84 -4.20 35.84
N VAL A 260 -8.61 -4.39 36.91
CA VAL A 260 -9.67 -5.41 36.99
C VAL A 260 -11.02 -4.72 37.10
N LEU A 261 -11.89 -4.93 36.12
CA LEU A 261 -13.22 -4.33 36.09
C LEU A 261 -14.27 -5.27 36.70
N THR A 262 -15.14 -4.70 37.53
CA THR A 262 -16.36 -5.39 38.00
C THR A 262 -17.42 -5.42 36.89
N PRO A 263 -18.37 -6.37 36.90
CA PRO A 263 -19.44 -6.41 35.92
C PRO A 263 -20.26 -5.12 35.82
N SER A 264 -20.50 -4.44 36.95
CA SER A 264 -21.22 -3.16 36.95
C SER A 264 -20.42 -2.04 36.29
N GLN A 265 -19.10 -1.98 36.52
CA GLN A 265 -18.22 -1.03 35.82
C GLN A 265 -18.24 -1.27 34.31
N ILE A 266 -18.17 -2.54 33.87
CA ILE A 266 -18.21 -2.87 32.44
C ILE A 266 -19.50 -2.33 31.79
N VAL A 267 -20.66 -2.52 32.42
CA VAL A 267 -21.94 -2.01 31.90
C VAL A 267 -21.97 -0.48 31.83
N MET A 268 -21.56 0.20 32.91
CA MET A 268 -21.55 1.67 32.96
C MET A 268 -20.57 2.28 31.95
N ASP A 269 -19.34 1.77 31.91
CA ASP A 269 -18.29 2.26 31.01
C ASP A 269 -18.63 1.99 29.55
N THR A 270 -19.31 0.87 29.25
CA THR A 270 -19.78 0.55 27.89
C THR A 270 -20.84 1.56 27.43
N ALA A 271 -21.82 1.88 28.28
CA ALA A 271 -22.84 2.87 27.96
C ALA A 271 -22.22 4.27 27.75
N ALA A 272 -21.28 4.66 28.62
CA ALA A 272 -20.56 5.93 28.49
C ALA A 272 -19.72 5.99 27.21
N ALA A 273 -19.08 4.89 26.81
CA ALA A 273 -18.29 4.80 25.59
C ALA A 273 -19.14 4.96 24.32
N PHE A 274 -20.37 4.43 24.27
CA PHE A 274 -21.29 4.71 23.16
C PHE A 274 -21.64 6.20 23.05
N GLY A 275 -21.87 6.87 24.19
CA GLY A 275 -22.07 8.32 24.21
C GLY A 275 -20.84 9.11 23.73
N ALA A 276 -19.64 8.65 24.10
CA ALA A 276 -18.38 9.22 23.63
C ALA A 276 -18.19 9.07 22.12
N VAL A 277 -18.47 7.88 21.54
CA VAL A 277 -18.43 7.66 20.10
C VAL A 277 -19.35 8.64 19.36
N ALA A 278 -20.60 8.79 19.81
CA ALA A 278 -21.53 9.74 19.21
C ALA A 278 -21.01 11.19 19.26
N SER A 279 -20.35 11.57 20.35
CA SER A 279 -19.78 12.90 20.54
C SER A 279 -18.59 13.18 19.62
N VAL A 280 -17.70 12.20 19.43
CA VAL A 280 -16.57 12.31 18.48
C VAL A 280 -17.06 12.33 17.04
N VAL A 281 -18.01 11.47 16.67
CA VAL A 281 -18.61 11.49 15.32
C VAL A 281 -19.26 12.84 15.03
N SER A 282 -20.02 13.39 15.98
CA SER A 282 -20.63 14.71 15.84
C SER A 282 -19.57 15.82 15.72
N TYR A 283 -18.50 15.74 16.52
CA TYR A 283 -17.39 16.70 16.46
C TYR A 283 -16.67 16.63 15.11
N ALA A 284 -16.30 15.44 14.65
CA ALA A 284 -15.65 15.21 13.36
C ALA A 284 -16.54 15.71 12.21
N LYS A 285 -17.83 15.38 12.19
CA LYS A 285 -18.76 15.92 11.17
C LYS A 285 -18.79 17.45 11.12
N ALA A 286 -18.66 18.12 12.27
CA ALA A 286 -18.73 19.58 12.36
C ALA A 286 -17.41 20.29 12.07
N LYS A 287 -16.26 19.66 12.35
CA LYS A 287 -14.93 20.28 12.29
C LYS A 287 -14.00 19.68 11.23
N HIS A 288 -14.23 18.42 10.89
CA HIS A 288 -13.44 17.57 10.00
C HIS A 288 -14.34 16.69 9.12
N PRO A 289 -15.30 17.28 8.35
CA PRO A 289 -16.25 16.51 7.55
C PRO A 289 -15.59 15.60 6.52
N GLU A 290 -14.36 15.90 6.10
CA GLU A 290 -13.51 15.11 5.19
C GLU A 290 -13.17 13.72 5.73
N LEU A 291 -13.23 13.50 7.06
CA LEU A 291 -12.96 12.19 7.63
C LEU A 291 -14.13 11.21 7.44
N HIS A 292 -15.33 11.71 7.12
CA HIS A 292 -16.53 10.90 6.92
C HIS A 292 -16.83 9.88 8.03
N LEU A 293 -16.41 10.16 9.27
CA LEU A 293 -16.56 9.24 10.39
C LEU A 293 -18.04 8.98 10.70
N THR A 294 -18.34 7.72 10.96
CA THR A 294 -19.64 7.20 11.36
C THR A 294 -19.51 6.33 12.62
N ALA A 295 -20.62 5.99 13.24
CA ALA A 295 -20.60 5.04 14.37
C ALA A 295 -20.06 3.65 13.96
N ALA A 296 -20.13 3.27 12.68
CA ALA A 296 -19.63 2.00 12.17
C ALA A 296 -18.09 1.95 12.09
N ASP A 297 -17.41 3.08 12.28
CA ASP A 297 -15.95 3.16 12.38
C ASP A 297 -15.44 2.82 13.79
N PHE A 298 -16.34 2.52 14.71
CA PHE A 298 -16.01 2.26 16.11
C PHE A 298 -16.55 0.91 16.56
N LYS A 299 -15.78 0.26 17.43
CA LYS A 299 -16.25 -0.84 18.26
C LYS A 299 -16.08 -0.44 19.72
N VAL A 300 -17.15 -0.51 20.49
CA VAL A 300 -17.06 -0.33 21.94
C VAL A 300 -16.75 -1.68 22.57
N ASP A 301 -15.56 -1.81 23.16
CA ASP A 301 -15.11 -3.00 23.88
C ASP A 301 -14.22 -2.60 25.06
N VAL A 302 -14.87 -2.31 26.19
CA VAL A 302 -14.19 -1.84 27.40
C VAL A 302 -13.23 -2.90 27.94
N VAL A 303 -13.62 -4.17 27.94
CA VAL A 303 -12.79 -5.27 28.47
C VAL A 303 -11.62 -5.53 27.53
N GLY A 304 -11.86 -5.57 26.22
CA GLY A 304 -10.83 -5.72 25.21
C GLY A 304 -9.79 -4.61 25.27
N LEU A 305 -10.21 -3.35 25.44
CA LEU A 305 -9.28 -2.22 25.59
C LEU A 305 -8.40 -2.37 26.84
N GLU A 306 -8.98 -2.71 27.99
CA GLU A 306 -8.19 -2.87 29.22
C GLU A 306 -7.24 -4.07 29.12
N ASN A 307 -7.64 -5.15 28.46
CA ASN A 307 -6.77 -6.31 28.21
C ASN A 307 -5.66 -6.02 27.20
N ARG A 308 -5.81 -5.01 26.32
CA ARG A 308 -4.81 -4.68 25.30
C ARG A 308 -3.52 -4.15 25.92
N GLY A 309 -3.60 -3.42 27.03
CA GLY A 309 -2.42 -2.90 27.73
C GLY A 309 -2.71 -1.65 28.56
N ALA A 310 -1.77 -1.33 29.45
CA ALA A 310 -1.83 -0.13 30.26
C ALA A 310 -1.69 1.13 29.39
N GLY A 311 -2.55 2.14 29.62
CA GLY A 311 -2.47 3.44 28.95
C GLY A 311 -2.99 3.48 27.51
N VAL A 312 -3.50 2.37 26.98
CA VAL A 312 -4.07 2.31 25.63
C VAL A 312 -5.37 3.12 25.58
N ILE A 313 -5.45 4.09 24.66
CA ILE A 313 -6.66 4.91 24.44
C ILE A 313 -7.63 4.17 23.52
N ALA A 314 -7.12 3.66 22.40
CA ALA A 314 -7.82 2.88 21.39
C ALA A 314 -6.83 1.91 20.72
N TYR A 315 -7.35 0.97 19.93
CA TYR A 315 -6.54 0.20 18.98
C TYR A 315 -7.37 -0.12 17.73
N GLY A 316 -6.72 -0.22 16.57
CA GLY A 316 -7.35 -0.67 15.34
C GLY A 316 -7.54 -2.20 15.28
N GLU A 317 -8.68 -2.64 14.77
CA GLU A 317 -8.90 -4.04 14.38
C GLU A 317 -9.81 -4.15 13.14
N VAL A 318 -9.97 -5.36 12.59
CA VAL A 318 -10.88 -5.62 11.46
C VAL A 318 -12.09 -6.40 11.95
N VAL A 319 -13.28 -5.81 11.81
CA VAL A 319 -14.57 -6.43 12.15
C VAL A 319 -15.43 -6.53 10.90
N GLY A 320 -15.79 -7.75 10.49
CA GLY A 320 -16.62 -7.96 9.30
C GLY A 320 -16.02 -7.40 8.01
N GLY A 321 -14.68 -7.41 7.90
CA GLY A 321 -13.95 -6.85 6.76
C GLY A 321 -13.79 -5.32 6.76
N ARG A 322 -14.23 -4.63 7.81
CA ARG A 322 -14.06 -3.18 8.00
C ARG A 322 -13.03 -2.90 9.10
N HIS A 323 -12.11 -1.98 8.85
CA HIS A 323 -11.25 -1.44 9.91
C HIS A 323 -12.06 -0.55 10.86
N VAL A 324 -11.93 -0.79 12.16
CA VAL A 324 -12.61 -0.03 13.21
C VAL A 324 -11.63 0.38 14.31
N ALA A 325 -11.89 1.51 14.95
CA ALA A 325 -11.22 1.91 16.17
C ALA A 325 -11.95 1.31 17.37
N THR A 326 -11.29 0.41 18.08
CA THR A 326 -11.82 -0.19 19.30
C THR A 326 -11.53 0.72 20.49
N VAL A 327 -12.58 1.12 21.18
CA VAL A 327 -12.55 2.14 22.23
C VAL A 327 -13.20 1.65 23.52
N GLY A 328 -12.84 2.33 24.62
CA GLY A 328 -13.30 1.97 25.97
C GLY A 328 -13.15 3.13 26.95
N ARG A 329 -12.78 2.82 28.19
CA ARG A 329 -12.81 3.77 29.32
C ARG A 329 -11.87 4.95 29.15
N THR A 330 -10.62 4.71 28.72
CA THR A 330 -9.63 5.78 28.53
C THR A 330 -10.10 6.78 27.46
N PHE A 331 -10.50 6.29 26.29
CA PHE A 331 -11.12 7.10 25.23
C PHE A 331 -12.31 7.94 25.76
N THR A 332 -13.21 7.31 26.51
CA THR A 332 -14.38 7.98 27.08
C THR A 332 -14.01 9.17 27.95
N ARG A 333 -12.97 9.04 28.80
CA ARG A 333 -12.48 10.14 29.65
C ARG A 333 -11.98 11.33 28.83
N PHE A 334 -11.22 11.07 27.76
CA PHE A 334 -10.76 12.13 26.86
C PHE A 334 -11.94 12.86 26.20
N VAL A 335 -12.89 12.11 25.66
CA VAL A 335 -14.05 12.69 24.96
C VAL A 335 -14.95 13.50 25.89
N GLN A 336 -15.19 13.01 27.11
CA GLN A 336 -15.98 13.73 28.12
C GLN A 336 -15.32 15.04 28.55
N ALA A 337 -13.99 15.11 28.58
CA ALA A 337 -13.26 16.36 28.81
C ALA A 337 -13.34 17.29 27.59
N ASN A 338 -13.03 16.76 26.40
CA ASN A 338 -13.16 17.44 25.11
C ASN A 338 -13.07 16.41 23.95
N PRO A 339 -14.07 16.28 23.06
CA PRO A 339 -14.01 15.34 21.92
C PRO A 339 -12.80 15.57 21.00
N ALA A 340 -12.26 16.80 20.95
CA ALA A 340 -11.09 17.12 20.15
C ALA A 340 -9.81 16.37 20.61
N TYR A 341 -9.70 16.02 21.89
CA TYR A 341 -8.52 15.31 22.41
C TYR A 341 -8.41 13.88 21.89
N ALA A 342 -9.53 13.27 21.49
CA ALA A 342 -9.56 11.89 21.04
C ALA A 342 -9.44 11.75 19.51
N LEU A 343 -9.66 12.83 18.75
CA LEU A 343 -9.77 12.74 17.30
C LEU A 343 -8.46 12.27 16.64
N SER A 344 -7.31 12.75 17.10
CA SER A 344 -6.01 12.29 16.57
C SER A 344 -5.84 10.79 16.76
N VAL A 345 -6.21 10.24 17.91
CA VAL A 345 -6.16 8.79 18.16
C VAL A 345 -7.09 8.02 17.22
N VAL A 346 -8.30 8.54 16.95
CA VAL A 346 -9.20 7.87 15.98
C VAL A 346 -8.58 7.82 14.59
N VAL A 347 -8.02 8.94 14.12
CA VAL A 347 -7.35 8.99 12.81
C VAL A 347 -6.11 8.09 12.79
N HIS A 348 -5.36 8.03 13.89
CA HIS A 348 -4.21 7.14 14.07
C HIS A 348 -4.60 5.68 13.86
N GLU A 349 -5.67 5.21 14.50
CA GLU A 349 -6.11 3.82 14.38
C GLU A 349 -6.75 3.48 13.02
N LEU A 350 -7.52 4.40 12.44
CA LEU A 350 -8.29 4.15 11.21
C LEU A 350 -7.51 4.40 9.92
N HIS A 351 -6.60 5.37 9.94
CA HIS A 351 -5.90 5.87 8.75
C HIS A 351 -4.37 5.89 8.89
N GLY A 352 -3.86 5.32 9.99
CA GLY A 352 -2.44 5.13 10.27
C GLY A 352 -2.02 3.67 10.10
N HIS A 353 -2.23 2.84 11.12
CA HIS A 353 -1.76 1.45 11.12
C HIS A 353 -2.23 0.62 9.91
N PRO A 354 -3.51 0.72 9.45
CA PRO A 354 -3.98 -0.02 8.28
C PRO A 354 -3.19 0.25 6.99
N GLU A 355 -2.44 1.34 6.91
CA GLU A 355 -1.63 1.71 5.74
C GLU A 355 -0.42 0.80 5.50
N TYR A 356 -0.06 -0.02 6.49
CA TYR A 356 0.96 -1.06 6.34
C TYR A 356 0.35 -2.43 5.98
N GLY A 357 -0.97 -2.58 6.06
CA GLY A 357 -1.65 -3.86 5.93
C GLY A 357 -1.84 -4.55 7.27
N PRO A 358 -2.11 -5.88 7.28
CA PRO A 358 -2.33 -6.62 8.51
C PRO A 358 -1.09 -6.63 9.41
N TYR A 359 -1.24 -6.12 10.63
CA TYR A 359 -0.15 -5.99 11.59
C TYR A 359 0.62 -7.30 11.82
N GLY A 360 1.94 -7.25 11.66
CA GLY A 360 2.85 -8.38 11.87
C GLY A 360 2.85 -9.42 10.76
N ARG A 361 2.18 -9.17 9.64
CA ARG A 361 2.18 -10.06 8.48
C ARG A 361 3.44 -9.83 7.64
N PRO A 362 4.13 -10.90 7.20
CA PRO A 362 5.31 -10.77 6.34
C PRO A 362 5.08 -9.85 5.14
N GLY A 363 5.99 -8.90 4.94
CA GLY A 363 5.95 -7.90 3.88
C GLY A 363 5.16 -6.62 4.20
N SER A 364 4.43 -6.57 5.32
CA SER A 364 3.66 -5.38 5.73
C SER A 364 4.60 -4.32 6.32
N GLU A 365 5.43 -4.71 7.29
CA GLU A 365 6.46 -3.88 7.91
C GLU A 365 7.85 -4.34 7.45
N TYR A 366 8.62 -3.45 6.80
CA TYR A 366 9.92 -3.82 6.24
C TYR A 366 10.96 -4.06 7.34
N GLY A 367 10.91 -3.27 8.42
CA GLY A 367 11.70 -3.51 9.62
C GLY A 367 11.46 -4.90 10.21
N LEU A 368 10.21 -5.35 10.31
CA LEU A 368 9.91 -6.69 10.86
C LEU A 368 10.45 -7.81 9.96
N GLU A 369 10.35 -7.67 8.63
CA GLU A 369 10.89 -8.66 7.70
C GLU A 369 12.42 -8.81 7.85
N LEU A 370 13.14 -7.69 7.97
CA LEU A 370 14.59 -7.71 8.18
C LEU A 370 14.96 -8.31 9.55
N TYR A 371 14.19 -7.99 10.59
CA TYR A 371 14.36 -8.57 11.92
C TYR A 371 14.18 -10.08 11.88
N ASP A 372 13.08 -10.58 11.32
CA ASP A 372 12.79 -12.02 11.28
C ASP A 372 13.91 -12.78 10.55
N ARG A 373 14.42 -12.23 9.45
CA ARG A 373 15.55 -12.81 8.70
C ARG A 373 16.85 -12.79 9.51
N ALA A 374 17.10 -11.75 10.31
CA ALA A 374 18.30 -11.64 11.12
C ALA A 374 18.23 -12.52 12.38
N ALA A 375 17.08 -12.53 13.06
CA ALA A 375 16.84 -13.35 14.24
C ALA A 375 16.94 -14.85 13.89
N TRP A 376 16.46 -15.26 12.73
CA TRP A 376 16.61 -16.64 12.23
C TRP A 376 18.07 -17.11 12.11
N LEU A 377 19.01 -16.19 11.92
CA LEU A 377 20.45 -16.51 11.84
C LEU A 377 21.13 -16.52 13.21
N MET A 378 20.44 -16.13 14.29
CA MET A 378 21.00 -16.15 15.64
C MET A 378 21.06 -17.58 16.21
N PRO A 379 22.18 -17.99 16.82
CA PRO A 379 22.30 -19.32 17.42
C PRO A 379 21.22 -19.58 18.49
N GLY A 380 20.45 -20.65 18.32
CA GLY A 380 19.43 -21.08 19.28
C GLY A 380 18.11 -20.31 19.21
N TYR A 381 17.96 -19.36 18.29
CA TYR A 381 16.70 -18.66 18.10
C TYR A 381 15.63 -19.60 17.53
N VAL A 382 14.45 -19.54 18.12
CA VAL A 382 13.21 -20.15 17.61
C VAL A 382 12.16 -19.05 17.65
N GLN A 383 11.52 -18.78 16.52
CA GLN A 383 10.49 -17.75 16.47
C GLN A 383 9.41 -18.05 17.50
N PRO A 384 9.14 -17.14 18.45
CA PRO A 384 8.11 -17.35 19.45
C PRO A 384 6.72 -17.38 18.79
N THR A 385 5.75 -17.87 19.55
CA THR A 385 4.32 -17.80 19.20
C THR A 385 3.57 -17.02 20.28
N GLY A 386 2.31 -16.64 20.01
CA GLY A 386 1.48 -15.92 20.97
C GLY A 386 2.11 -14.60 21.44
N ALA A 387 2.10 -14.35 22.75
CA ALA A 387 2.57 -13.10 23.34
C ALA A 387 4.05 -12.80 23.04
N GLY A 388 4.91 -13.81 22.99
CA GLY A 388 6.33 -13.61 22.64
C GLY A 388 6.49 -13.08 21.21
N ARG A 389 5.65 -13.55 20.27
CA ARG A 389 5.64 -13.02 18.91
C ARG A 389 5.11 -11.59 18.86
N THR A 390 4.05 -11.30 19.62
CA THR A 390 3.54 -9.93 19.75
C THR A 390 4.63 -8.98 20.21
N SER A 391 5.47 -9.36 21.17
CA SER A 391 6.56 -8.51 21.63
C SER A 391 7.61 -8.25 20.56
N GLU A 392 7.96 -9.23 19.71
CA GLU A 392 8.87 -9.01 18.58
C GLU A 392 8.29 -8.05 17.55
N ILE A 393 7.00 -8.20 17.23
CA ILE A 393 6.29 -7.31 16.32
C ILE A 393 6.24 -5.88 16.91
N ASP A 394 5.92 -5.74 18.20
CA ASP A 394 5.93 -4.46 18.91
C ASP A 394 7.33 -3.82 18.93
N ALA A 395 8.38 -4.62 19.05
CA ALA A 395 9.75 -4.14 19.07
C ALA A 395 10.20 -3.62 17.69
N TYR A 396 10.02 -4.42 16.64
CA TYR A 396 10.69 -4.21 15.34
C TYR A 396 9.76 -3.85 14.18
N GLY A 397 8.48 -4.21 14.22
CA GLY A 397 7.50 -3.84 13.20
C GLY A 397 6.74 -2.56 13.55
N TYR A 398 6.35 -2.42 14.81
CA TYR A 398 5.44 -1.37 15.26
C TYR A 398 5.97 0.04 15.02
N GLN A 399 7.27 0.28 15.18
CA GLN A 399 7.84 1.63 15.12
C GLN A 399 7.53 2.35 13.79
N GLU A 400 7.63 1.64 12.66
CA GLU A 400 7.34 2.20 11.33
C GLU A 400 5.86 2.60 11.20
N THR A 401 4.98 1.69 11.62
CA THR A 401 3.53 1.89 11.55
C THR A 401 3.08 2.99 12.50
N GLU A 402 3.65 3.04 13.70
CA GLU A 402 3.33 4.01 14.74
C GLU A 402 3.80 5.41 14.35
N ILE A 403 5.04 5.57 13.87
CA ILE A 403 5.53 6.86 13.38
C ILE A 403 4.62 7.38 12.27
N TYR A 404 4.27 6.55 11.30
CA TYR A 404 3.38 6.95 10.22
C TYR A 404 1.98 7.36 10.75
N SER A 405 1.42 6.60 11.69
CA SER A 405 0.10 6.85 12.28
C SER A 405 0.05 8.16 13.08
N LEU A 406 1.09 8.42 13.88
CA LEU A 406 1.26 9.68 14.62
C LEU A 406 1.34 10.87 13.66
N LEU A 407 2.09 10.73 12.56
CA LEU A 407 2.23 11.80 11.56
C LEU A 407 0.94 12.03 10.77
N ARG A 408 0.18 10.97 10.42
CA ARG A 408 -1.14 11.10 9.77
C ARG A 408 -2.17 11.74 10.68
N SER A 409 -2.09 11.51 11.98
CA SER A 409 -3.00 12.08 12.96
C SER A 409 -2.65 13.51 13.40
N LEU A 410 -1.42 13.98 13.15
CA LEU A 410 -0.92 15.28 13.60
C LEU A 410 -1.86 16.47 13.28
N PRO A 411 -2.49 16.59 12.09
CA PRO A 411 -3.41 17.70 11.79
C PRO A 411 -4.65 17.75 12.69
N TYR A 412 -4.98 16.66 13.37
CA TYR A 412 -6.17 16.50 14.21
C TYR A 412 -5.82 16.52 15.71
N HIS A 413 -4.56 16.74 16.04
CA HIS A 413 -4.09 16.81 17.42
C HIS A 413 -4.55 18.10 18.12
N THR A 414 -5.04 17.98 19.35
CA THR A 414 -5.45 19.12 20.17
C THR A 414 -4.81 19.04 21.54
N SER A 415 -3.82 19.89 21.85
CA SER A 415 -3.15 19.88 23.16
C SER A 415 -4.13 19.98 24.33
N LEU A 416 -3.84 19.26 25.41
CA LEU A 416 -4.65 19.29 26.63
C LEU A 416 -4.66 20.70 27.23
N ALA A 417 -5.85 21.19 27.56
CA ALA A 417 -6.01 22.39 28.36
C ALA A 417 -5.47 22.16 29.79
N PRO A 418 -4.96 23.20 30.48
CA PRO A 418 -4.41 23.04 31.84
C PRO A 418 -5.37 22.40 32.84
N LYS A 419 -6.68 22.63 32.70
CA LYS A 419 -7.72 22.03 33.56
C LYS A 419 -7.82 20.50 33.42
N ASP A 420 -7.35 19.94 32.32
CA ASP A 420 -7.44 18.51 31.97
C ASP A 420 -6.08 17.81 32.11
N ALA A 421 -5.09 18.45 32.76
CA ALA A 421 -3.72 17.93 32.89
C ALA A 421 -3.63 16.55 33.57
N ALA A 422 -4.65 16.15 34.34
CA ALA A 422 -4.74 14.80 34.91
C ALA A 422 -4.80 13.69 33.84
N LEU A 423 -5.16 14.01 32.60
CA LEU A 423 -5.19 13.06 31.48
C LEU A 423 -3.82 12.86 30.83
N GLN A 424 -2.81 13.66 31.18
CA GLN A 424 -1.51 13.68 30.50
C GLN A 424 -0.79 12.33 30.48
N ALA A 425 -0.96 11.51 31.53
CA ALA A 425 -0.26 10.23 31.65
C ALA A 425 -0.58 9.21 30.53
N SER A 426 -1.73 9.34 29.88
CA SER A 426 -2.12 8.50 28.73
C SER A 426 -2.24 9.30 27.44
N TYR A 427 -2.02 10.61 27.48
CA TYR A 427 -2.17 11.46 26.32
C TYR A 427 -0.96 11.36 25.40
N VAL A 428 -1.22 11.08 24.12
CA VAL A 428 -0.17 10.91 23.12
C VAL A 428 0.00 12.21 22.35
N ASP A 429 1.14 12.87 22.56
CA ASP A 429 1.59 13.96 21.70
C ASP A 429 2.38 13.37 20.51
N PRO A 430 1.90 13.54 19.26
CA PRO A 430 2.51 12.90 18.10
C PRO A 430 4.00 13.20 17.92
N GLU A 431 4.43 14.46 18.00
CA GLU A 431 5.81 14.82 17.64
C GLU A 431 6.86 14.30 18.65
N PRO A 432 6.68 14.50 19.97
CA PRO A 432 7.54 13.87 20.98
C PRO A 432 7.51 12.34 20.91
N THR A 433 6.35 11.75 20.61
CA THR A 433 6.24 10.29 20.48
C THR A 433 7.04 9.80 19.27
N VAL A 434 6.98 10.49 18.13
CA VAL A 434 7.82 10.18 16.95
C VAL A 434 9.31 10.23 17.29
N VAL A 435 9.76 11.20 18.10
CA VAL A 435 11.15 11.25 18.58
C VAL A 435 11.50 9.98 19.38
N GLY A 436 10.65 9.58 20.34
CA GLY A 436 10.86 8.36 21.12
C GLY A 436 10.90 7.09 20.26
N ARG A 437 10.03 6.99 19.26
CA ARG A 437 10.01 5.85 18.30
C ARG A 437 11.28 5.81 17.45
N LEU A 438 11.76 6.95 16.97
CA LEU A 438 13.03 7.02 16.24
C LEU A 438 14.23 6.69 17.13
N GLN A 439 14.19 7.03 18.42
CA GLN A 439 15.24 6.63 19.37
C GLN A 439 15.28 5.10 19.53
N LEU A 440 14.13 4.43 19.59
CA LEU A 440 14.05 2.96 19.60
C LEU A 440 14.64 2.38 18.32
N VAL A 441 14.27 2.91 17.14
CA VAL A 441 14.87 2.47 15.86
C VAL A 441 16.38 2.67 15.87
N ARG A 442 16.89 3.78 16.44
CA ARG A 442 18.33 4.03 16.53
C ARG A 442 19.04 3.07 17.49
N SER A 443 18.39 2.65 18.58
CA SER A 443 19.02 1.79 19.59
C SER A 443 18.94 0.30 19.28
N GLN A 444 17.88 -0.16 18.61
CA GLN A 444 17.62 -1.59 18.37
C GLN A 444 18.31 -2.16 17.12
N TRP A 445 18.90 -1.30 16.28
CA TRP A 445 19.39 -1.65 14.95
C TRP A 445 20.87 -1.30 14.77
N ASP A 446 21.60 -2.09 13.96
CA ASP A 446 22.91 -1.70 13.43
C ASP A 446 22.78 -0.28 12.85
N ALA A 447 23.71 0.62 13.19
CA ALA A 447 23.58 2.04 12.88
C ALA A 447 23.34 2.31 11.38
N ARG A 448 23.92 1.51 10.48
CA ARG A 448 23.73 1.64 9.03
C ARG A 448 22.35 1.12 8.59
N VAL A 449 21.87 0.07 9.24
CA VAL A 449 20.51 -0.48 9.00
C VAL A 449 19.45 0.48 9.55
N ALA A 450 19.63 1.03 10.76
CA ALA A 450 18.75 2.03 11.36
C ALA A 450 18.59 3.25 10.43
N LYS A 451 19.73 3.79 9.97
CA LYS A 451 19.79 4.89 9.01
C LYS A 451 19.03 4.57 7.73
N ALA A 452 19.24 3.38 7.17
CA ALA A 452 18.57 2.92 5.96
C ALA A 452 17.05 2.78 6.14
N LEU A 453 16.58 2.22 7.25
CA LEU A 453 15.15 2.09 7.56
C LEU A 453 14.47 3.47 7.65
N VAL A 454 15.07 4.40 8.39
CA VAL A 454 14.53 5.76 8.53
C VAL A 454 14.57 6.52 7.20
N ARG A 455 15.57 6.28 6.35
CA ARG A 455 15.60 6.79 4.98
C ARG A 455 14.45 6.24 4.14
N GLY A 456 14.20 4.93 4.19
CA GLY A 456 13.05 4.33 3.52
C GLY A 456 11.74 4.96 3.95
N MET A 457 11.56 5.12 5.26
CA MET A 457 10.38 5.74 5.85
C MET A 457 10.21 7.20 5.40
N TYR A 458 11.30 7.96 5.34
CA TYR A 458 11.28 9.33 4.83
C TYR A 458 10.74 9.39 3.40
N GLU A 459 11.21 8.50 2.51
CA GLU A 459 10.77 8.48 1.11
C GLU A 459 9.30 8.11 0.98
N ARG A 460 8.83 7.12 1.75
CA ARG A 460 7.39 6.84 1.87
C ARG A 460 6.60 8.07 2.29
N LEU A 461 6.98 8.70 3.40
CA LEU A 461 6.28 9.87 3.94
C LEU A 461 6.29 11.05 2.98
N ARG A 462 7.40 11.25 2.25
CA ARG A 462 7.57 12.34 1.28
C ARG A 462 6.72 12.14 0.02
N LEU A 463 6.47 10.90 -0.39
CA LEU A 463 5.68 10.57 -1.57
C LEU A 463 4.19 10.41 -1.29
N ASP A 464 3.79 10.19 -0.03
CA ASP A 464 2.40 9.99 0.34
C ASP A 464 1.59 11.30 0.20
N PRO A 465 0.64 11.40 -0.77
CA PRO A 465 -0.13 12.61 -1.00
C PRO A 465 -1.12 12.91 0.13
N ARG A 466 -1.34 11.96 1.05
CA ARG A 466 -2.26 12.09 2.19
C ARG A 466 -1.54 12.65 3.42
N LEU A 467 -0.21 12.74 3.40
CA LEU A 467 0.56 13.30 4.51
C LEU A 467 0.64 14.83 4.38
N SER A 468 0.35 15.54 5.48
CA SER A 468 0.43 17.00 5.46
C SER A 468 1.88 17.49 5.41
N PRO A 469 2.15 18.68 4.83
CA PRO A 469 3.48 19.30 4.87
C PRO A 469 4.00 19.53 6.31
N ALA A 470 3.09 19.79 7.25
CA ALA A 470 3.43 19.96 8.67
C ALA A 470 3.92 18.64 9.30
N ALA A 471 3.27 17.53 8.98
CA ALA A 471 3.68 16.19 9.43
C ALA A 471 5.04 15.80 8.85
N LEU A 472 5.28 16.00 7.55
CA LEU A 472 6.59 15.74 6.95
C LEU A 472 7.69 16.61 7.60
N SER A 473 7.37 17.86 7.94
CA SER A 473 8.29 18.76 8.64
C SER A 473 8.57 18.32 10.06
N ALA A 474 7.57 17.82 10.79
CA ALA A 474 7.75 17.24 12.12
C ALA A 474 8.69 16.04 12.06
N PHE A 475 8.47 15.11 11.13
CA PHE A 475 9.37 13.97 10.93
C PHE A 475 10.82 14.41 10.64
N ARG A 476 11.04 15.38 9.75
CA ARG A 476 12.39 15.92 9.47
C ARG A 476 13.08 16.50 10.71
N ARG A 477 12.34 17.21 11.57
CA ARG A 477 12.87 17.72 12.85
C ARG A 477 13.22 16.56 13.78
N SER A 478 12.34 15.58 13.93
CA SER A 478 12.58 14.41 14.79
C SER A 478 13.80 13.60 14.31
N VAL A 479 13.96 13.39 13.01
CA VAL A 479 15.18 12.78 12.44
C VAL A 479 16.43 13.60 12.76
N THR A 480 16.36 14.93 12.63
CA THR A 480 17.49 15.82 12.98
C THR A 480 17.88 15.70 14.45
N VAL A 481 16.90 15.68 15.35
CA VAL A 481 17.11 15.50 16.80
C VAL A 481 17.75 14.14 17.10
N VAL A 482 17.25 13.06 16.50
CA VAL A 482 17.65 11.70 16.86
C VAL A 482 18.92 11.24 16.16
N PHE A 483 19.12 11.57 14.88
CA PHE A 483 20.25 11.06 14.08
C PHE A 483 21.39 12.06 13.90
N GLY A 484 21.22 13.32 14.33
CA GLY A 484 22.30 14.32 14.34
C GLY A 484 22.97 14.46 12.98
N ALA A 485 24.27 14.14 12.91
CA ALA A 485 25.06 14.25 11.69
C ALA A 485 24.53 13.38 10.52
N ASP A 486 23.92 12.22 10.82
CA ASP A 486 23.36 11.34 9.79
C ASP A 486 22.05 11.87 9.19
N ALA A 487 21.37 12.81 9.86
CA ALA A 487 20.08 13.33 9.42
C ALA A 487 20.13 13.94 8.01
N LYS A 488 21.24 14.60 7.65
CA LYS A 488 21.40 15.18 6.31
C LYS A 488 21.33 14.12 5.21
N ASP A 489 21.91 12.95 5.46
CA ASP A 489 21.91 11.85 4.49
C ASP A 489 20.55 11.13 4.46
N ILE A 490 19.95 10.92 5.64
CA ILE A 490 18.59 10.36 5.76
C ILE A 490 17.56 11.22 5.01
N LEU A 491 17.69 12.55 5.04
CA LEU A 491 16.69 13.48 4.50
C LEU A 491 16.96 13.98 3.06
N LYS A 492 18.06 13.55 2.44
CA LYS A 492 18.54 14.03 1.12
C LYS A 492 17.62 13.63 -0.02
#